data_AF-A0A846PH48-F1
#
_entry.id   AF-A0A846PH48-F1
#
_cell.length_a   1.000
_cell.length_b   1.000
_cell.length_c   1.000
_cell.angle_alpha   90.00
_cell.angle_beta   90.00
_cell.angle_gamma   90.00
#
_symmetry.space_group_name_H-M   'P 1'
#
loop_
_entity.id
_entity.type
_entity.pdbx_description
1 polymer ?
#
loop_
_entity_poly.entity_id
_entity_poly.type
_entity_poly.pdbx_seq_one_letter_code
_entity_poly.pdbx_strand_id
1 'polypeptide(L)'
;MPKKKTGWVKVTEYLFLLGIIIAIIAGLGKDYLVGYMPSIMGIQVLIGFIIGLVGMAGMGTIDKAETDIFLLAVVALLATGGLGYAFCPEGVCVPLIGEILSDIVNLIGILVMPAAVLIALKAIWEVGQTKF
;
A
#
# COMPACT_ATOMS: atom_id res chain seq x y z
N MET A 1 26.17 -9.61 -9.34
CA MET A 1 25.75 -8.93 -10.59
C MET A 1 24.45 -8.19 -10.33
N PRO A 2 24.34 -6.88 -10.60
CA PRO A 2 23.07 -6.18 -10.49
C PRO A 2 22.11 -6.75 -11.54
N LYS A 3 20.99 -7.36 -11.11
CA LYS A 3 19.94 -7.84 -12.01
C LYS A 3 19.45 -6.66 -12.85
N LYS A 4 19.41 -6.82 -14.17
CA LYS A 4 18.93 -5.81 -15.11
C LYS A 4 17.47 -5.48 -14.75
N LYS A 5 17.21 -4.30 -14.17
CA LYS A 5 15.84 -3.86 -13.82
C LYS A 5 14.98 -3.94 -15.08
N THR A 6 13.96 -4.79 -15.06
CA THR A 6 13.00 -4.93 -16.16
C THR A 6 12.15 -3.65 -16.24
N GLY A 7 11.50 -3.41 -17.39
CA GLY A 7 10.58 -2.26 -17.52
C GLY A 7 9.48 -2.26 -16.46
N TRP A 8 9.01 -3.46 -16.09
CA TRP A 8 7.96 -3.67 -15.09
C TRP A 8 8.36 -3.22 -13.68
N VAL A 9 9.62 -3.45 -13.27
CA VAL A 9 10.13 -2.93 -11.98
C VAL A 9 10.01 -1.40 -11.94
N LYS A 10 10.42 -0.71 -13.00
CA LYS A 10 10.31 0.76 -13.04
C LYS A 10 8.86 1.21 -12.99
N VAL A 11 7.97 0.54 -13.72
CA VAL A 11 6.54 0.88 -13.74
C VAL A 11 5.93 0.75 -12.34
N THR A 12 6.16 -0.35 -11.64
CA THR A 12 5.61 -0.53 -10.29
C THR A 12 6.28 0.39 -9.27
N GLU A 13 7.55 0.75 -9.44
CA GLU A 13 8.26 1.76 -8.64
C GLU A 13 7.57 3.12 -8.77
N TYR A 14 7.32 3.57 -10.01
CA TYR A 14 6.63 4.83 -10.27
C TYR A 14 5.17 4.81 -9.81
N LEU A 15 4.45 3.70 -9.99
CA LEU A 15 3.08 3.54 -9.52
C LEU A 15 3.00 3.60 -7.99
N PHE A 16 3.92 2.95 -7.29
CA PHE A 16 3.98 3.00 -5.83
C PHE A 16 4.24 4.43 -5.36
N LEU A 17 5.25 5.10 -5.93
CA LEU A 17 5.57 6.49 -5.59
C LEU A 17 4.41 7.44 -5.90
N LEU A 18 3.75 7.26 -7.05
CA LEU A 18 2.57 8.04 -7.42
C LEU A 18 1.44 7.86 -6.41
N GLY A 19 1.16 6.61 -6.00
CA GLY A 19 0.18 6.33 -4.95
C GLY A 19 0.51 7.03 -3.64
N ILE A 20 1.77 6.99 -3.19
CA ILE A 20 2.21 7.71 -1.98
C ILE A 20 2.00 9.22 -2.12
N ILE A 21 2.36 9.82 -3.26
CA ILE A 21 2.18 11.26 -3.51
C ILE A 21 0.69 11.63 -3.47
N ILE A 22 -0.16 10.84 -4.14
CA ILE A 22 -1.62 11.05 -4.12
C ILE A 22 -2.15 10.96 -2.69
N ALA A 23 -1.69 9.99 -1.90
CA ALA A 23 -2.12 9.82 -0.51
C ALA A 23 -1.74 11.02 0.36
N ILE A 24 -0.52 11.55 0.20
CA ILE A 24 -0.06 12.73 0.94
C ILE A 24 -0.87 13.96 0.56
N ILE A 25 -1.03 14.25 -0.74
CA ILE A 25 -1.77 15.43 -1.21
C ILE A 25 -3.23 15.35 -0.81
N ALA A 26 -3.86 14.19 -0.97
CA ALA A 26 -5.27 14.01 -0.64
C ALA A 26 -5.51 14.02 0.88
N GLY A 27 -4.58 13.49 1.68
CA GLY A 27 -4.67 13.57 3.14
C GLY A 27 -4.51 15.00 3.65
N LEU A 28 -3.58 15.78 3.10
CA LEU A 28 -3.40 17.20 3.44
C LEU A 28 -4.59 18.08 2.99
N GLY A 29 -5.21 17.74 1.86
CA GLY A 29 -6.26 18.53 1.23
C GLY A 29 -7.68 17.98 1.45
N LYS A 30 -7.90 17.07 2.39
CA LYS A 30 -9.14 16.30 2.53
C LYS A 30 -10.39 17.18 2.56
N ASP A 31 -10.38 18.28 3.31
CA ASP A 31 -11.52 19.21 3.44
C ASP A 31 -11.93 19.83 2.11
N TYR A 32 -10.97 20.04 1.20
CA TYR A 32 -11.21 20.58 -0.14
C TYR A 32 -11.56 19.49 -1.16
N LEU A 33 -11.28 18.23 -0.84
CA LEU A 33 -11.37 17.08 -1.75
C LEU A 33 -12.48 16.09 -1.38
N VAL A 34 -13.33 16.41 -0.40
CA VAL A 34 -14.38 15.51 0.12
C VAL A 34 -15.21 14.84 -0.99
N GLY A 35 -15.63 15.59 -2.01
CA GLY A 35 -16.42 15.07 -3.14
C GLY A 35 -15.66 14.10 -4.07
N TYR A 36 -14.32 14.14 -4.05
CA TYR A 36 -13.44 13.30 -4.87
C TYR A 36 -12.82 12.13 -4.10
N MET A 37 -12.97 12.10 -2.77
CA MET A 37 -12.38 11.05 -1.91
C MET A 37 -12.71 9.63 -2.36
N PRO A 38 -13.96 9.27 -2.74
CA PRO A 38 -14.26 7.93 -3.24
C PRO A 38 -13.45 7.56 -4.50
N SER A 39 -13.27 8.51 -5.42
CA SER A 39 -12.49 8.31 -6.64
C SER A 39 -11.00 8.18 -6.34
N ILE A 40 -10.47 8.99 -5.41
CA ILE A 40 -9.08 8.92 -4.96
C ILE A 40 -8.79 7.56 -4.35
N MET A 41 -9.65 7.09 -3.44
CA MET A 41 -9.55 5.76 -2.83
C MET A 41 -9.62 4.66 -3.90
N GLY A 42 -10.54 4.77 -4.87
CA GLY A 42 -10.65 3.82 -5.98
C GLY A 42 -9.38 3.75 -6.83
N ILE A 43 -8.76 4.90 -7.12
CA ILE A 43 -7.48 4.97 -7.84
C ILE A 43 -6.37 4.29 -7.02
N GLN A 44 -6.30 4.54 -5.71
CA GLN A 44 -5.31 3.88 -4.85
C GLN A 44 -5.47 2.36 -4.85
N VAL A 45 -6.71 1.87 -4.74
CA VAL A 45 -7.00 0.42 -4.82
C VAL A 45 -6.53 -0.16 -6.15
N LEU A 46 -6.82 0.51 -7.27
CA LEU A 46 -6.42 0.05 -8.60
C LEU A 46 -4.90 0.03 -8.77
N ILE A 47 -4.20 1.08 -8.32
CA ILE A 47 -2.73 1.13 -8.35
C ILE A 47 -2.16 0.00 -7.51
N GLY A 48 -2.65 -0.17 -6.28
CA GLY A 48 -2.25 -1.25 -5.37
C GLY A 48 -2.46 -2.63 -5.97
N PHE A 49 -3.61 -2.84 -6.59
CA PHE A 49 -3.95 -4.09 -7.24
C PHE A 49 -2.99 -4.40 -8.40
N ILE A 50 -2.66 -3.42 -9.25
CA ILE A 50 -1.69 -3.58 -10.33
C ILE A 50 -0.30 -3.93 -9.78
N ILE A 51 0.17 -3.23 -8.75
CA ILE A 51 1.44 -3.52 -8.08
C ILE A 51 1.44 -4.97 -7.55
N GLY A 52 0.34 -5.38 -6.92
CA GLY A 52 0.15 -6.75 -6.43
C GLY A 52 0.18 -7.81 -7.51
N LEU A 53 -0.51 -7.61 -8.63
CA LEU A 53 -0.49 -8.53 -9.76
C LEU A 53 0.91 -8.70 -10.35
N VAL A 54 1.62 -7.57 -10.58
CA VAL A 54 2.97 -7.59 -11.14
C VAL A 54 3.99 -8.17 -10.14
N GLY A 55 3.82 -7.89 -8.85
CA GLY A 55 4.60 -8.49 -7.77
C GLY A 55 4.38 -10.00 -7.63
N MET A 56 3.11 -10.45 -7.70
CA MET A 56 2.79 -11.87 -7.78
C MET A 56 3.40 -12.54 -9.01
N ALA A 57 3.52 -11.85 -10.13
CA ALA A 57 4.21 -12.42 -11.30
C ALA A 57 5.74 -12.44 -11.15
N GLY A 58 6.30 -11.87 -10.07
CA GLY A 58 7.75 -11.75 -9.86
C GLY A 58 8.43 -10.77 -10.81
N MET A 59 7.66 -9.85 -11.41
CA MET A 59 8.14 -8.91 -12.42
C MET A 59 8.27 -7.47 -11.90
N GLY A 60 7.75 -7.20 -10.70
CA GLY A 60 7.63 -5.86 -10.13
C GLY A 60 8.72 -5.52 -9.14
N THR A 61 8.52 -4.39 -8.45
CA THR A 61 9.35 -3.89 -7.36
C THR A 61 9.33 -4.77 -6.13
N ILE A 62 8.30 -5.60 -5.94
CA ILE A 62 8.27 -6.59 -4.87
C ILE A 62 8.67 -7.92 -5.52
N ASP A 63 9.96 -8.23 -5.47
CA ASP A 63 10.48 -9.50 -5.97
C ASP A 63 10.37 -10.61 -4.89
N LYS A 64 10.68 -11.86 -5.25
CA LYS A 64 10.57 -12.98 -4.30
C LYS A 64 11.41 -12.81 -3.03
N ALA A 65 12.53 -12.11 -3.09
CA ALA A 65 13.39 -11.88 -1.93
C ALA A 65 12.86 -10.75 -1.04
N GLU A 66 12.05 -9.85 -1.60
CA GLU A 66 11.49 -8.69 -0.89
C GLU A 66 10.05 -8.89 -0.43
N THR A 67 9.37 -9.95 -0.88
CA THR A 67 8.01 -10.34 -0.47
C THR A 67 7.83 -10.36 1.05
N ASP A 68 8.72 -11.04 1.78
CA ASP A 68 8.58 -11.19 3.23
C ASP A 68 8.74 -9.85 3.94
N ILE A 69 9.69 -9.03 3.49
CA ILE A 69 9.94 -7.69 4.02
C ILE A 69 8.74 -6.78 3.74
N PHE A 70 8.18 -6.83 2.53
CA PHE A 70 7.00 -6.06 2.16
C PHE A 70 5.79 -6.44 3.03
N LEU A 71 5.49 -7.75 3.15
CA LEU A 71 4.37 -8.21 3.97
C LEU A 71 4.57 -7.83 5.44
N LEU A 72 5.80 -7.96 5.96
CA LEU A 72 6.12 -7.53 7.33
C LEU A 72 5.92 -6.02 7.50
N ALA A 73 6.34 -5.20 6.54
CA ALA A 73 6.14 -3.76 6.58
C ALA A 73 4.65 -3.39 6.55
N VAL A 74 3.84 -4.07 5.74
CA VAL A 74 2.38 -3.88 5.72
C VAL A 74 1.75 -4.30 7.03
N VAL A 75 2.16 -5.44 7.61
CA VAL A 75 1.69 -5.86 8.93
C VAL A 75 2.09 -4.87 10.01
N ALA A 76 3.33 -4.35 9.99
CA ALA A 76 3.77 -3.33 10.93
C ALA A 76 2.96 -2.03 10.78
N LEU A 77 2.67 -1.62 9.54
CA LEU A 77 1.84 -0.45 9.25
C LEU A 77 0.40 -0.62 9.79
N LEU A 78 -0.20 -1.80 9.60
CA LEU A 78 -1.52 -2.13 10.15
C LEU A 78 -1.48 -2.25 11.68
N ALA A 79 -0.43 -2.84 12.25
CA ALA A 79 -0.32 -3.13 13.68
C ALA A 79 -0.03 -1.87 14.52
N THR A 80 0.74 -0.92 13.98
CA THR A 80 1.07 0.34 14.67
C THR A 80 -0.15 1.26 14.89
N GLY A 81 -1.33 0.93 14.36
CA GLY A 81 -2.56 1.65 14.69
C GLY A 81 -3.72 1.53 13.69
N GLY A 82 -3.94 0.37 13.06
CA GLY A 82 -5.07 0.01 12.19
C GLY A 82 -5.06 0.65 10.80
N LEU A 83 -4.75 1.94 10.75
CA LEU A 83 -4.32 2.85 9.68
C LEU A 83 -4.93 4.19 10.07
N GLY A 84 -4.08 5.10 10.50
CA GLY A 84 -4.45 6.41 11.01
C GLY A 84 -5.11 6.48 12.40
N TYR A 85 -5.77 5.42 12.86
CA TYR A 85 -6.48 5.40 14.14
C TYR A 85 -5.59 5.74 15.35
N ALA A 86 -4.33 5.31 15.39
CA ALA A 86 -3.42 5.68 16.48
C ALA A 86 -3.18 7.20 16.60
N PHE A 87 -3.35 7.95 15.52
CA PHE A 87 -3.23 9.42 15.54
C PHE A 87 -4.55 10.11 15.93
N CYS A 88 -5.66 9.40 15.83
CA CYS A 88 -6.98 9.91 16.19
C CYS A 88 -7.90 8.81 16.76
N PRO A 89 -7.58 8.28 17.95
CA PRO A 89 -8.40 7.26 18.60
C PRO A 89 -9.77 7.84 18.97
N GLU A 90 -10.84 7.16 18.57
CA GLU A 90 -12.23 7.55 18.87
C GLU A 90 -12.60 8.99 18.47
N GLY A 91 -11.92 9.55 17.46
CA GLY A 91 -12.12 10.92 17.00
C GLY A 91 -11.41 11.98 17.84
N VAL A 92 -10.64 11.59 18.86
CA VAL A 92 -9.78 12.48 19.63
C VAL A 92 -8.39 12.47 19.01
N CYS A 93 -8.12 13.47 18.17
CA CYS A 93 -6.86 13.54 17.45
C CYS A 93 -5.73 14.12 18.29
N VAL A 94 -4.50 13.65 18.05
CA VAL A 94 -3.30 14.37 18.48
C VAL A 94 -3.39 15.81 17.94
N PRO A 95 -3.24 16.84 18.80
CA PRO A 95 -3.43 18.22 18.38
C PRO A 95 -2.59 18.59 17.16
N LEU A 96 -3.14 19.45 16.30
CA LEU A 96 -2.50 20.03 15.09
C LEU A 96 -2.24 19.05 13.94
N ILE A 97 -1.85 17.80 14.22
CA ILE A 97 -1.30 16.91 13.18
C ILE A 97 -1.93 15.51 13.13
N GLY A 98 -2.68 15.12 14.17
CA GLY A 98 -3.22 13.76 14.27
C GLY A 98 -4.21 13.42 13.16
N GLU A 99 -5.10 14.34 12.82
CA GLU A 99 -6.07 14.14 11.73
C GLU A 99 -5.39 13.99 10.38
N ILE A 100 -4.45 14.89 10.07
CA ILE A 100 -3.68 14.88 8.81
C ILE A 100 -2.91 13.56 8.67
N LEU A 101 -2.17 13.15 9.70
CA LEU A 101 -1.41 11.90 9.66
C LEU A 101 -2.34 10.70 9.57
N SER A 102 -3.50 10.75 10.23
CA SER A 102 -4.50 9.71 10.13
C SER A 102 -4.96 9.51 8.69
N ASP A 103 -5.31 10.59 8.01
CA ASP A 103 -5.82 10.54 6.65
C ASP A 103 -4.77 10.09 5.63
N ILE A 104 -3.53 10.59 5.76
CA ILE A 104 -2.42 10.18 4.90
C ILE A 104 -2.16 8.68 5.06
N VAL A 105 -2.03 8.20 6.30
CA VAL A 105 -1.73 6.78 6.56
C VAL A 105 -2.88 5.89 6.10
N ASN A 106 -4.14 6.31 6.27
CA ASN A 106 -5.30 5.60 5.72
C ASN A 106 -5.22 5.43 4.20
N LEU A 107 -4.92 6.50 3.47
CA LEU A 107 -4.81 6.45 2.01
C LEU A 107 -3.62 5.59 1.53
N ILE A 108 -2.49 5.63 2.25
CA ILE A 108 -1.36 4.71 1.99
C ILE A 108 -1.78 3.26 2.25
N GLY A 109 -2.54 3.03 3.31
CA GLY A 109 -3.11 1.72 3.61
C GLY A 109 -3.95 1.16 2.47
N ILE A 110 -4.87 1.97 1.95
CA ILE A 110 -5.74 1.63 0.81
C ILE A 110 -4.92 1.27 -0.43
N LEU A 111 -3.77 1.94 -0.65
CA LEU A 111 -2.84 1.61 -1.72
C LEU A 111 -2.16 0.24 -1.52
N VAL A 112 -1.61 -0.03 -0.33
CA VAL A 112 -0.76 -1.21 -0.12
C VAL A 112 -1.54 -2.49 0.15
N MET A 113 -2.76 -2.38 0.69
CA MET A 113 -3.57 -3.54 1.09
C MET A 113 -3.87 -4.52 -0.06
N PRO A 114 -4.35 -4.08 -1.25
CA PRO A 114 -4.61 -5.01 -2.35
C PRO A 114 -3.35 -5.76 -2.80
N ALA A 115 -2.19 -5.09 -2.82
CA ALA A 115 -0.93 -5.72 -3.15
C ALA A 115 -0.55 -6.81 -2.14
N ALA A 116 -0.67 -6.50 -0.84
CA ALA A 116 -0.38 -7.44 0.24
C ALA A 116 -1.29 -8.67 0.21
N VAL A 117 -2.60 -8.49 -0.03
CA VAL A 117 -3.54 -9.61 -0.15
C VAL A 117 -3.14 -10.53 -1.29
N LEU A 118 -2.87 -9.99 -2.48
CA LEU A 118 -2.48 -10.78 -3.64
C LEU A 118 -1.18 -11.56 -3.39
N ILE A 119 -0.15 -10.89 -2.87
CA ILE A 119 1.14 -11.51 -2.59
C ILE A 119 1.02 -12.60 -1.51
N ALA A 120 0.25 -12.35 -0.45
CA ALA A 120 0.00 -13.33 0.60
C ALA A 120 -0.76 -14.57 0.06
N LEU A 121 -1.78 -14.36 -0.78
CA LEU A 121 -2.50 -15.46 -1.42
C LEU A 121 -1.58 -16.33 -2.29
N LYS A 122 -0.68 -15.70 -3.05
CA LYS A 122 0.33 -16.43 -3.82
C LYS A 122 1.25 -17.26 -2.90
N ALA A 123 1.72 -16.68 -1.81
CA ALA A 123 2.59 -17.39 -0.87
C ALA A 123 1.88 -18.62 -0.26
N ILE A 124 0.60 -18.48 0.13
CA ILE A 124 -0.23 -19.60 0.63
C ILE A 124 -0.37 -20.69 -0.44
N TRP A 125 -0.63 -20.31 -1.69
CA TRP A 125 -0.74 -21.24 -2.81
C TRP A 125 0.57 -22.02 -3.06
N GLU A 126 1.72 -21.33 -3.09
CA GLU A 126 3.02 -21.96 -3.27
C GLU A 126 3.32 -22.98 -2.15
N VAL A 127 3.03 -22.64 -0.89
CA VAL A 127 3.18 -23.56 0.25
C VAL A 127 2.28 -24.79 0.10
N GLY A 128 1.04 -24.60 -0.33
CA GLY A 128 0.08 -25.68 -0.54
C GLY A 128 0.53 -26.67 -1.62
N GLN A 129 1.15 -26.18 -2.69
CA GLN A 129 1.66 -27.04 -3.78
C GLN A 129 2.89 -27.87 -3.37
N THR A 130 3.76 -27.35 -2.49
CA THR A 130 4.99 -28.07 -2.09
C THR A 130 4.78 -29.27 -1.15
N LYS A 131 3.55 -29.50 -0.65
CA LYS A 131 3.24 -30.58 0.30
C LYS A 131 2.44 -31.75 -0.28
N PHE A 132 2.26 -31.81 -1.60
CA PHE A 132 1.67 -32.92 -2.34
C PHE A 132 2.56 -33.29 -3.54
#